data_AF-A0A8D0G498-F1
#
_entry.id   AF-A0A8D0G498-F1
#
_cell.length_a   1.000
_cell.length_b   1.000
_cell.length_c   1.000
_cell.angle_alpha   90.00
_cell.angle_beta   90.00
_cell.angle_gamma   90.00
#
_symmetry.space_group_name_H-M   'P 1'
#
loop_
_entity.id
_entity.type
_entity.pdbx_description
1 polymer ?
#
loop_
_entity_poly.entity_id
_entity_poly.type
_entity_poly.pdbx_seq_one_letter_code
_entity_poly.pdbx_strand_id
1 'polypeptide(L)'
;MSAITKNSLKPILLQLECHFTWTLRKEDVHLDELERAISEQIRFLIRKSKDLKYKVAYYNILAYVKHLKGKSEEALRNLQKAEEEVQADHGDD
;
A
#
# COMPACT_ATOMS: atom_id res chain seq x y z
N MET A 1 -14.00 7.15 23.16
CA MET A 1 -12.87 6.49 22.49
C MET A 1 -11.77 6.25 23.53
N SER A 2 -11.29 5.02 23.68
CA SER A 2 -10.20 4.69 24.61
C SER A 2 -8.90 5.31 24.10
N ALA A 3 -8.18 6.02 24.97
CA ALA A 3 -6.91 6.65 24.63
C ALA A 3 -5.81 5.58 24.49
N ILE A 4 -5.69 4.98 23.31
CA ILE A 4 -4.57 4.09 22.99
C ILE A 4 -3.29 4.92 23.09
N THR A 5 -2.45 4.63 24.07
CA THR A 5 -1.14 5.26 24.19
C THR A 5 -0.18 4.71 23.13
N LYS A 6 0.84 5.47 22.74
CA LYS A 6 1.88 5.02 21.80
C LYS A 6 2.50 3.67 22.22
N ASN A 7 2.63 3.45 23.53
CA ASN A 7 3.19 2.24 24.12
C ASN A 7 2.27 1.02 23.94
N SER A 8 0.95 1.21 23.94
CA SER A 8 -0.01 0.13 23.69
C SER A 8 -0.29 -0.10 22.20
N LEU A 9 -0.02 0.87 21.32
CA LEU A 9 -0.27 0.75 19.88
C LEU A 9 0.79 -0.08 19.14
N LYS A 10 2.09 0.11 19.47
CA LYS A 10 3.18 -0.54 18.74
C LYS A 10 3.07 -2.08 18.70
N PRO A 11 2.76 -2.79 19.80
CA PRO A 11 2.61 -4.25 19.77
C PRO A 11 1.48 -4.70 18.85
N ILE A 12 0.37 -3.95 18.79
CA ILE A 12 -0.78 -4.24 17.92
C ILE A 12 -0.37 -4.11 16.44
N LEU A 13 0.32 -3.03 16.08
CA LEU A 13 0.78 -2.80 14.70
C LEU A 13 1.75 -3.89 14.23
N LEU A 14 2.60 -4.40 15.12
CA LEU A 14 3.56 -5.47 14.81
C LEU A 14 2.90 -6.84 14.55
N GLN A 15 1.64 -7.02 14.93
CA GLN A 15 0.88 -8.25 14.66
C GLN A 15 0.17 -8.23 13.31
N LEU A 16 0.07 -7.07 12.65
CA LEU A 16 -0.60 -6.97 11.36
C LEU A 16 0.25 -7.60 10.25
N GLU A 17 -0.39 -8.27 9.29
CA GLU A 17 0.27 -8.72 8.07
C GLU A 17 0.17 -7.65 6.98
N CYS A 18 1.23 -6.86 6.80
CA CYS A 18 1.31 -5.86 5.75
C CYS A 18 2.77 -5.53 5.40
N HIS A 19 2.98 -4.72 4.36
CA HIS A 19 4.32 -4.33 3.90
C HIS A 19 5.23 -3.74 5.00
N PHE A 20 4.66 -3.17 6.06
CA PHE A 20 5.41 -2.63 7.20
C PHE A 20 5.98 -3.71 8.13
N THR A 21 5.43 -4.93 8.11
CA THR A 21 5.87 -6.07 8.96
C THR A 21 6.54 -7.18 8.15
N TRP A 22 6.54 -7.11 6.82
CA TRP A 22 7.16 -8.11 5.93
C TRP A 22 8.69 -8.02 5.83
N THR A 23 9.36 -7.25 6.68
CA THR A 23 10.83 -7.12 6.71
C THR A 23 11.43 -6.65 5.37
N LEU A 24 10.66 -5.90 4.59
CA LEU A 24 11.15 -5.24 3.37
C LEU A 24 12.06 -4.07 3.76
N ARG A 25 13.25 -3.98 3.18
CA ARG A 25 14.23 -2.93 3.52
C ARG A 25 14.48 -2.03 2.32
N LYS A 26 14.55 -0.72 2.58
CA LYS A 26 14.82 0.27 1.52
C LYS A 26 16.25 0.17 0.99
N GLU A 27 17.16 -0.38 1.78
CA GLU A 27 18.57 -0.58 1.42
C GLU A 27 18.76 -1.69 0.38
N ASP A 28 17.78 -2.60 0.26
CA ASP A 28 17.86 -3.75 -0.66
C ASP A 28 17.42 -3.39 -2.09
N VAL A 29 16.91 -2.17 -2.32
CA VAL A 29 16.30 -1.78 -3.60
C VAL A 29 16.59 -0.32 -3.99
N HIS A 30 16.65 -0.04 -5.29
CA HIS A 30 16.64 1.33 -5.79
C HIS A 30 15.21 1.88 -5.81
N LEU A 31 14.85 2.67 -4.78
CA LEU A 31 13.48 3.15 -4.58
C LEU A 31 12.89 3.94 -5.76
N ASP A 32 13.70 4.73 -6.47
CA ASP A 32 13.25 5.49 -7.64
C ASP A 32 12.88 4.58 -8.81
N GLU A 33 13.70 3.57 -9.08
CA GLU A 33 13.45 2.60 -10.13
C GLU A 33 12.25 1.71 -9.81
N LEU A 34 12.16 1.27 -8.55
CA LEU A 34 11.04 0.48 -8.06
C LEU A 34 9.73 1.25 -8.15
N GLU A 35 9.71 2.52 -7.71
CA GLU A 35 8.53 3.38 -7.82
C GLU A 35 8.09 3.55 -9.28
N ARG A 36 9.04 3.80 -10.19
CA ARG A 36 8.77 3.94 -11.62
C ARG A 36 8.16 2.66 -12.18
N ALA A 37 8.77 1.50 -11.91
CA ALA A 37 8.31 0.21 -12.40
C ALA A 37 6.89 -0.11 -11.89
N ILE A 38 6.63 0.05 -10.59
CA ILE A 38 5.28 -0.17 -10.01
C ILE A 38 4.26 0.79 -10.64
N SER A 39 4.62 2.06 -10.83
CA SER A 39 3.74 3.08 -11.43
C SER A 39 3.41 2.77 -12.89
N GLU A 40 4.37 2.26 -13.67
CA GLU A 40 4.16 1.79 -15.04
C GLU A 40 3.22 0.58 -15.06
N GLN A 41 3.44 -0.40 -14.17
CA GLN A 41 2.55 -1.57 -14.07
C GLN A 41 1.11 -1.17 -13.72
N ILE A 42 0.92 -0.24 -12.78
CA ILE A 42 -0.40 0.32 -12.46
C ILE A 42 -1.04 0.97 -13.70
N ARG A 43 -0.28 1.80 -14.42
CA ARG A 43 -0.78 2.54 -15.59
C ARG A 43 -1.21 1.60 -16.73
N PHE A 44 -0.44 0.56 -17.00
CA PHE A 44 -0.61 -0.26 -18.21
C PHE A 44 -1.35 -1.58 -17.99
N LEU A 45 -1.07 -2.28 -16.88
CA LEU A 45 -1.61 -3.62 -16.62
C LEU A 45 -2.86 -3.57 -15.74
N ILE A 46 -2.83 -2.76 -14.69
CA ILE A 46 -3.84 -2.81 -13.63
C ILE A 46 -5.16 -2.21 -14.06
N ARG A 47 -5.13 -1.06 -14.73
CA ARG A 47 -6.35 -0.43 -15.24
C ARG A 47 -7.10 -1.29 -16.27
N LYS A 48 -6.43 -2.29 -16.85
CA LYS A 48 -7.01 -3.24 -17.80
C LYS A 48 -7.31 -4.60 -17.17
N SER A 49 -6.73 -4.91 -16.01
CA SER A 49 -6.91 -6.17 -15.31
C SER A 49 -8.24 -6.19 -14.55
N LYS A 50 -8.91 -7.34 -14.54
CA LYS A 50 -10.06 -7.60 -13.66
C LYS A 50 -9.68 -8.23 -12.32
N ASP A 51 -8.41 -8.59 -12.14
CA ASP A 51 -7.95 -9.21 -10.90
C ASP A 51 -7.81 -8.17 -9.78
N LEU A 52 -8.83 -8.08 -8.93
CA LEU A 52 -8.87 -7.18 -7.78
C LEU A 52 -7.63 -7.31 -6.89
N LYS A 53 -7.21 -8.56 -6.58
CA LYS A 53 -6.07 -8.80 -5.68
C LYS A 53 -4.81 -8.18 -6.25
N TYR A 54 -4.63 -8.31 -7.57
CA TYR A 54 -3.52 -7.68 -8.26
C TYR A 54 -3.59 -6.15 -8.16
N LYS A 55 -4.75 -5.52 -8.36
CA LYS A 55 -4.87 -4.06 -8.24
C LYS A 55 -4.54 -3.53 -6.85
N VAL A 56 -5.15 -4.15 -5.84
CA VAL A 56 -4.99 -3.77 -4.43
C VAL A 56 -3.54 -3.95 -3.98
N ALA A 57 -2.90 -5.07 -4.35
CA ALA A 57 -1.51 -5.34 -4.01
C ALA A 57 -0.56 -4.25 -4.52
N TYR A 58 -0.74 -3.80 -5.77
CA TYR A 58 0.12 -2.78 -6.38
C TYR A 58 -0.07 -1.38 -5.79
N TYR A 59 -1.30 -0.98 -5.50
CA TYR A 59 -1.53 0.28 -4.80
C TYR A 59 -0.95 0.25 -3.38
N ASN A 60 -1.10 -0.88 -2.66
CA ASN A 60 -0.54 -1.03 -1.33
C ASN A 60 1.00 -1.03 -1.30
N ILE A 61 1.67 -1.72 -2.23
CA ILE A 61 3.14 -1.67 -2.32
C ILE A 61 3.63 -0.28 -2.77
N LEU A 62 2.92 0.39 -3.69
CA LEU A 62 3.28 1.75 -4.07
C LEU A 62 3.17 2.70 -2.88
N ALA A 63 2.11 2.56 -2.06
CA ALA A 63 1.97 3.35 -0.83
C ALA A 63 3.16 3.13 0.11
N TYR A 64 3.57 1.88 0.31
CA TYR A 64 4.73 1.55 1.13
C TYR A 64 6.02 2.17 0.58
N VAL A 65 6.28 2.09 -0.73
CA VAL A 65 7.45 2.72 -1.37
C VAL A 65 7.42 4.24 -1.19
N LYS A 66 6.27 4.90 -1.36
CA LYS A 66 6.12 6.34 -1.12
C LYS A 66 6.43 6.71 0.33
N HIS A 67 5.96 5.91 1.28
CA HIS A 67 6.29 6.08 2.70
C HIS A 67 7.80 5.97 2.96
N LEU A 68 8.48 4.97 2.39
CA LEU A 68 9.94 4.82 2.52
C LEU A 68 10.72 6.02 1.99
N LYS A 69 10.14 6.75 1.03
CA LYS A 69 10.67 8.00 0.46
C LYS A 69 10.26 9.26 1.23
N GLY A 70 9.57 9.13 2.36
CA GLY A 70 9.09 10.25 3.18
C GLY A 70 7.86 10.96 2.62
N LYS A 71 7.16 10.37 1.64
CA LYS A 71 6.00 10.96 0.96
C LYS A 71 4.68 10.41 1.51
N SER A 72 4.43 10.62 2.80
CA SER A 72 3.28 10.03 3.49
C SER A 72 1.92 10.39 2.88
N GLU A 73 1.73 11.64 2.42
CA GLU A 73 0.47 12.05 1.77
C GLU A 73 0.23 11.32 0.44
N GLU A 74 1.29 11.07 -0.34
CA GLU A 74 1.19 10.24 -1.54
C GLU A 74 0.92 8.78 -1.20
N ALA A 75 1.47 8.28 -0.08
CA ALA A 75 1.19 6.93 0.39
C ALA A 75 -0.29 6.75 0.74
N LEU A 76 -0.87 7.67 1.52
CA LEU A 76 -2.29 7.65 1.89
C LEU A 76 -3.21 7.69 0.66
N ARG A 77 -2.91 8.53 -0.33
CA ARG A 77 -3.67 8.56 -1.59
C ARG A 77 -3.66 7.24 -2.35
N ASN A 78 -2.57 6.47 -2.27
CA ASN A 78 -2.52 5.15 -2.90
C ASN A 78 -3.30 4.11 -2.09
N LEU A 79 -3.26 4.15 -0.75
CA LEU A 79 -4.10 3.29 0.08
C LEU A 79 -5.59 3.54 -0.16
N GLN A 80 -6.00 4.81 -0.30
CA GLN A 80 -7.37 5.17 -0.64
C GLN A 80 -7.80 4.58 -1.99
N LYS A 81 -6.94 4.64 -3.02
CA LYS A 81 -7.24 3.97 -4.30
C LYS A 81 -7.37 2.45 -4.17
N ALA A 82 -6.57 1.82 -3.31
CA ALA A 82 -6.71 0.40 -3.04
C ALA A 82 -8.08 0.08 -2.42
N GLU A 83 -8.53 0.91 -1.48
CA GLU A 83 -9.85 0.82 -0.86
C GLU A 83 -10.98 1.04 -1.86
N GLU A 84 -10.86 2.03 -2.75
CA GLU A 84 -11.82 2.30 -3.83
C GLU A 84 -11.97 1.10 -4.78
N GLU A 85 -10.88 0.40 -5.14
CA GLU A 85 -10.97 -0.81 -5.97
C GLU A 85 -11.70 -1.95 -5.23
N VAL A 86 -11.46 -2.13 -3.92
CA VAL A 86 -12.17 -3.13 -3.09
C VAL A 86 -13.66 -2.80 -3.02
N GLN A 87 -14.00 -1.53 -2.78
CA GLN A 87 -15.40 -1.09 -2.72
C GLN A 87 -16.10 -1.23 -4.07
N ALA A 88 -15.43 -0.94 -5.18
CA ALA A 88 -15.99 -1.07 -6.52
C ALA A 88 -16.25 -2.53 -6.92
N ASP A 89 -15.43 -3.48 -6.47
CA ASP A 89 -15.68 -4.91 -6.68
C ASP A 89 -16.82 -5.45 -5.82
N HIS A 90 -17.00 -4.87 -4.63
CA HIS A 90 -18.13 -5.15 -3.74
C HIS A 90 -19.39 -4.31 -4.03
N GLY A 91 -19.42 -3.60 -5.17
CA GLY A 91 -20.54 -2.79 -5.62
C GLY A 91 -21.51 -3.54 -6.53
N ASP A 92 -22.31 -4.44 -5.95
CA ASP A 92 -23.71 -4.77 -6.33
C ASP A 92 -24.32 -5.73 -5.28
N ASP A 93 -24.42 -5.28 -4.02
CA ASP A 93 -25.37 -5.81 -3.02
C ASP A 93 -26.28 -4.68 -2.50
#